data_AF-A0A318YSQ0-F1
#
_entry.id   AF-A0A318YSQ0-F1
#
_cell.length_a   1.000
_cell.length_b   1.000
_cell.length_c   1.000
_cell.angle_alpha   90.00
_cell.angle_beta   90.00
_cell.angle_gamma   90.00
#
_symmetry.space_group_name_H-M   'P 1'
#
loop_
_entity.id
_entity.type
_entity.pdbx_description
1 polymer ?
#
loop_
_entity_poly.entity_id
_entity_poly.type
_entity_poly.pdbx_seq_one_letter_code
_entity_poly.pdbx_strand_id
1 'polypeptide(L)'
;MAITIDVNWLIHQIELSIDGVPGLRARVVSAQVIGNPHPTPNRNDPYHGSVVLLDKDGKRATSAHAYINGYVKFSKEKLYKPVKLSPIPEAPVYPPEDLAPNQSNSKKDKK
;
A
#
# COMPACT_ATOMS: atom_id res chain seq x y z
N MET A 1 5.28 7.09 -23.16
CA MET A 1 4.01 7.57 -22.57
C MET A 1 4.10 7.36 -21.07
N ALA A 2 3.86 8.38 -20.23
CA ALA A 2 3.79 8.18 -18.79
C ALA A 2 2.44 7.54 -18.47
N ILE A 3 2.44 6.29 -17.99
CA ILE A 3 1.24 5.67 -17.44
C ILE A 3 1.04 6.22 -16.02
N THR A 4 0.01 7.03 -15.83
CA THR A 4 -0.43 7.44 -14.49
C THR A 4 -1.24 6.29 -13.92
N ILE A 5 -0.73 5.65 -12.86
CA ILE A 5 -1.48 4.59 -12.15
C ILE A 5 -2.48 5.28 -11.23
N ASP A 6 -3.76 4.92 -11.36
CA ASP A 6 -4.78 5.37 -10.41
C ASP A 6 -4.54 4.70 -9.04
N VAL A 7 -4.33 5.54 -8.02
CA VAL A 7 -4.07 5.13 -6.63
C VAL A 7 -5.18 5.58 -5.68
N ASN A 8 -6.30 6.10 -6.19
CA ASN A 8 -7.41 6.55 -5.35
C ASN A 8 -8.01 5.40 -4.52
N TRP A 9 -8.07 4.20 -5.10
CA TRP A 9 -8.50 2.98 -4.40
C TRP A 9 -7.69 2.72 -3.12
N LEU A 10 -6.39 3.06 -3.14
CA LEU A 10 -5.47 2.81 -2.03
C LEU A 10 -5.79 3.71 -0.83
N ILE A 11 -5.98 5.00 -1.08
CA ILE A 11 -6.38 5.95 -0.01
C ILE A 11 -7.75 5.57 0.53
N HIS A 12 -8.72 5.29 -0.35
CA HIS A 12 -10.07 4.90 0.06
C HIS A 12 -10.06 3.65 0.97
N GLN A 13 -9.37 2.58 0.56
CA GLN A 13 -9.26 1.37 1.36
C GLN A 13 -8.58 1.61 2.71
N ILE A 14 -7.56 2.46 2.72
CA ILE A 14 -6.81 2.79 3.93
C ILE A 14 -7.66 3.57 4.92
N GLU A 15 -8.40 4.59 4.47
CA GLU A 15 -9.28 5.38 5.32
C GLU A 15 -10.33 4.51 6.00
N LEU A 16 -10.98 3.61 5.24
CA LEU A 16 -11.92 2.64 5.80
C LEU A 16 -11.26 1.68 6.80
N SER A 17 -10.02 1.27 6.53
CA SER A 17 -9.31 0.35 7.42
C SER A 17 -8.96 0.97 8.77
N ILE A 18 -8.76 2.29 8.82
CA ILE A 18 -8.41 3.00 10.06
C ILE A 18 -9.52 2.88 11.10
N ASP A 19 -10.78 2.95 10.66
CA ASP A 19 -11.94 2.83 11.55
C ASP A 19 -12.08 1.41 12.14
N GLY A 20 -11.57 0.40 11.42
CA GLY A 20 -11.51 -0.98 11.89
C GLY A 20 -10.38 -1.27 12.90
N VAL A 21 -9.48 -0.32 13.16
CA VAL A 21 -8.33 -0.50 14.06
C VAL A 21 -8.52 0.32 15.35
N PRO A 22 -8.66 -0.33 16.52
CA PRO A 22 -8.83 0.35 17.79
C PRO A 22 -7.75 1.41 18.05
N GLY A 23 -8.18 2.65 18.28
CA GLY A 23 -7.31 3.78 18.64
C GLY A 23 -6.43 4.33 17.51
N LEU A 24 -6.51 3.80 16.29
CA LEU A 24 -5.74 4.32 15.16
C LEU A 24 -6.33 5.64 14.63
N ARG A 25 -7.66 5.73 14.53
CA ARG A 25 -8.37 6.94 14.08
C ARG A 25 -8.05 8.19 14.90
N ALA A 26 -7.85 8.03 16.21
CA ALA A 26 -7.47 9.12 17.10
C ALA A 26 -6.03 9.62 16.91
N ARG A 27 -5.17 8.84 16.22
CA ARG A 27 -3.74 9.15 16.02
C ARG A 27 -3.43 9.64 14.62
N VAL A 28 -4.20 9.22 13.62
CA VAL A 28 -3.92 9.46 12.19
C VAL A 28 -4.82 10.56 11.65
N VAL A 29 -4.23 11.57 11.01
CA VAL A 29 -4.95 12.68 10.38
C VAL A 29 -4.84 12.67 8.86
N SER A 30 -3.82 12.02 8.30
CA SER A 30 -3.65 11.89 6.85
C SER A 30 -2.92 10.62 6.45
N ALA A 31 -3.15 10.20 5.20
CA ALA A 31 -2.46 9.08 4.55
C ALA A 31 -1.74 9.58 3.30
N GLN A 32 -0.53 9.08 3.04
CA GLN A 32 0.25 9.41 1.87
C GLN A 32 0.69 8.13 1.15
N VAL A 33 0.40 8.04 -0.15
CA VAL A 33 0.87 6.94 -1.00
C VAL A 33 2.38 7.05 -1.20
N ILE A 34 3.09 5.93 -1.02
CA ILE A 34 4.52 5.83 -1.22
C ILE A 34 4.80 4.95 -2.44
N GLY A 35 5.10 5.61 -3.55
CA GLY A 35 5.40 4.96 -4.83
C GLY A 35 4.18 4.33 -5.48
N ASN A 36 4.40 3.76 -6.67
CA ASN A 36 3.36 3.07 -7.40
C ASN A 36 3.08 1.70 -6.74
N PRO A 37 1.82 1.26 -6.67
CA PRO A 37 1.52 -0.10 -6.24
C PRO A 37 2.19 -1.14 -7.16
N HIS A 38 2.71 -2.22 -6.58
CA HIS A 38 3.51 -3.22 -7.29
C HIS A 38 3.52 -4.57 -6.55
N PRO A 39 3.81 -5.70 -7.22
CA PRO A 39 4.09 -6.96 -6.55
C PRO A 39 5.54 -7.02 -6.06
N THR A 40 5.83 -7.84 -5.06
CA THR A 40 7.21 -8.22 -4.68
C THR A 40 7.37 -9.75 -4.73
N PRO A 41 7.61 -10.34 -5.93
CA PRO A 41 7.61 -11.79 -6.12
C PRO A 41 8.65 -12.52 -5.26
N ASN A 42 9.84 -11.94 -5.10
CA ASN A 42 10.92 -12.51 -4.29
C ASN A 42 10.56 -12.65 -2.79
N ARG A 43 9.45 -12.06 -2.35
CA ARG A 43 8.93 -12.14 -0.98
C ARG A 43 7.58 -12.84 -0.89
N ASN A 44 7.11 -13.42 -2.01
CA ASN A 44 5.73 -13.94 -2.13
C ASN A 44 4.67 -12.92 -1.67
N ASP A 45 4.94 -11.63 -1.92
CA ASP A 45 4.08 -10.52 -1.52
C ASP A 45 3.32 -10.04 -2.77
N PRO A 46 2.01 -10.29 -2.87
CA PRO A 46 1.23 -10.00 -4.07
C PRO A 46 1.11 -8.49 -4.29
N TYR A 47 0.46 -8.10 -5.39
CA TYR A 47 0.29 -6.69 -5.73
C TYR A 47 -0.33 -5.90 -4.57
N HIS A 48 0.36 -4.85 -4.13
CA HIS A 48 -0.06 -4.00 -3.03
C HIS A 48 0.37 -2.55 -3.25
N GLY A 49 -0.39 -1.65 -2.63
CA GLY A 49 -0.03 -0.25 -2.47
C GLY A 49 0.56 0.00 -1.09
N SER A 50 1.56 0.87 -1.01
CA SER A 50 2.17 1.27 0.26
C SER A 50 1.72 2.67 0.65
N VAL A 51 1.35 2.85 1.93
CA VAL A 51 1.03 4.17 2.48
C VAL A 51 1.77 4.45 3.78
N VAL A 52 2.06 5.72 4.03
CA VAL A 52 2.45 6.24 5.34
C VAL A 52 1.26 6.96 5.96
N LEU A 53 0.97 6.65 7.21
CA LEU A 53 -0.06 7.31 8.02
C LEU A 53 0.60 8.31 8.96
N LEU A 54 0.17 9.56 8.88
CA LEU A 54 0.75 10.67 9.62
C LEU A 54 -0.16 11.14 10.75
N ASP A 55 0.44 11.55 11.85
CA ASP A 55 -0.22 12.26 12.94
C ASP A 55 -0.35 13.76 12.65
N LYS A 56 -0.98 14.48 13.59
CA LYS A 56 -1.20 15.93 13.51
C LYS A 56 0.08 16.77 13.40
N ASP A 57 1.23 16.23 13.80
CA ASP A 57 2.52 16.90 13.71
C ASP A 57 3.24 16.56 12.38
N GLY A 58 2.58 15.82 11.49
CA GLY A 58 3.16 15.33 10.24
C GLY A 58 4.15 14.17 10.45
N LYS A 59 4.22 13.57 11.64
CA LYS A 59 5.12 12.45 11.94
C LYS A 59 4.44 11.13 11.61
N ARG A 60 5.25 10.13 11.23
CA ARG A 60 4.75 8.79 10.91
C ARG A 60 4.22 8.08 12.16
N ALA A 61 2.89 7.92 12.23
CA ALA A 61 2.23 7.07 13.21
C ALA A 61 2.48 5.58 12.91
N THR A 62 2.26 5.16 11.66
CA THR A 62 2.57 3.82 11.13
C THR A 62 2.65 3.88 9.59
N SER A 63 2.98 2.77 8.93
CA SER A 63 2.65 2.55 7.51
C SER A 63 1.72 1.35 7.37
N ALA A 64 1.18 1.16 6.17
CA ALA A 64 0.42 -0.03 5.81
C ALA A 64 0.66 -0.43 4.35
N HIS A 65 0.49 -1.71 4.06
CA HIS A 65 0.28 -2.23 2.72
C HIS A 65 -1.21 -2.54 2.56
N ALA A 66 -1.84 -2.02 1.51
CA ALA A 66 -3.19 -2.39 1.13
C ALA A 66 -3.15 -3.26 -0.12
N TYR A 67 -3.88 -4.36 -0.08
CA TYR A 67 -3.97 -5.34 -1.14
C TYR A 67 -5.33 -5.21 -1.84
N ILE A 68 -5.36 -5.47 -3.14
CA ILE A 68 -6.56 -5.39 -3.99
C ILE A 68 -7.74 -6.20 -3.47
N ASN A 69 -7.47 -7.25 -2.70
CA ASN A 69 -8.49 -8.11 -2.12
C ASN A 69 -9.11 -7.55 -0.83
N GLY A 70 -8.87 -6.28 -0.48
CA GLY A 70 -9.38 -5.65 0.74
C GLY A 70 -8.55 -5.94 2.01
N TYR A 71 -7.46 -6.71 1.92
CA TYR A 71 -6.58 -6.92 3.07
C TYR A 71 -5.68 -5.70 3.29
N VAL A 72 -5.48 -5.30 4.54
CA VAL A 72 -4.60 -4.20 4.93
C VAL A 72 -3.68 -4.67 6.06
N LYS A 73 -2.38 -4.55 5.84
CA LYS A 73 -1.32 -4.98 6.76
C LYS A 73 -0.53 -3.78 7.25
N PHE A 74 -0.62 -3.48 8.53
CA PHE A 74 0.11 -2.36 9.14
C PHE A 74 1.54 -2.76 9.50
N SER A 75 2.52 -1.86 9.38
CA SER A 75 3.92 -2.15 9.77
C SER A 75 4.10 -2.44 11.26
N LYS A 76 3.21 -1.93 12.11
CA LYS A 76 3.23 -2.13 13.56
C LYS A 76 2.19 -3.17 13.98
N GLU A 77 2.26 -4.38 13.41
CA GLU A 77 1.25 -5.44 13.59
C GLU A 77 0.93 -5.80 15.04
N LYS A 78 1.92 -5.68 15.94
CA LYS A 78 1.73 -5.91 17.38
C LYS A 78 0.77 -4.90 18.04
N LEU A 79 0.66 -3.71 17.46
CA LEU A 79 -0.20 -2.62 17.94
C LEU A 79 -1.47 -2.49 17.09
N TYR A 80 -1.34 -2.68 15.77
CA TYR A 80 -2.41 -2.52 14.80
C TYR A 80 -2.59 -3.83 14.04
N LYS A 81 -3.56 -4.64 14.46
CA LYS A 81 -3.86 -5.91 13.80
C LYS A 81 -4.22 -5.66 12.33
N PRO A 82 -3.84 -6.57 11.42
CA PRO A 82 -4.30 -6.50 10.04
C PRO A 82 -5.83 -6.49 9.95
N VAL A 83 -6.35 -5.77 8.97
CA VAL A 83 -7.79 -5.66 8.71
C VAL A 83 -8.11 -6.33 7.39
N LYS A 84 -9.27 -7.00 7.34
CA LYS A 84 -9.84 -7.54 6.11
C LYS A 84 -11.17 -6.85 5.84
N LEU A 85 -11.19 -6.00 4.83
CA LEU A 85 -12.39 -5.36 4.32
C LEU A 85 -12.90 -6.11 3.08
N SER A 86 -14.10 -5.77 2.64
CA SER A 86 -14.54 -6.07 1.28
C SER A 86 -13.57 -5.41 0.28
N PRO A 87 -13.25 -6.07 -0.85
CA PRO A 87 -12.51 -5.43 -1.93
C PRO A 87 -13.20 -4.13 -2.35
N ILE A 88 -12.40 -3.08 -2.55
CA ILE A 88 -12.88 -1.78 -2.98
C ILE A 88 -13.15 -1.82 -4.50
N PRO A 89 -14.33 -1.38 -4.99
CA PRO A 89 -14.68 -1.47 -6.41
C PRO A 89 -13.71 -0.73 -7.35
N GLU A 90 -13.09 0.34 -6.86
CA GLU A 90 -12.11 1.12 -7.63
C GLU A 90 -10.73 0.46 -7.72
N ALA A 91 -10.47 -0.61 -6.95
CA ALA A 91 -9.20 -1.31 -7.03
C ALA A 91 -9.03 -1.99 -8.39
N PRO A 92 -7.82 -1.99 -8.97
CA PRO A 92 -7.59 -2.66 -10.24
C PRO A 92 -7.90 -4.15 -10.15
N VAL A 93 -8.73 -4.64 -11.08
CA VAL A 93 -8.96 -6.07 -11.27
C VAL A 93 -7.76 -6.62 -12.03
N TYR A 94 -6.81 -7.21 -11.31
CA TYR A 94 -5.66 -7.91 -11.90
C TYR A 94 -6.09 -9.25 -12.53
N PRO A 95 -5.37 -9.76 -13.55
CA PRO A 95 -3.90 -9.81 -13.67
C PRO A 95 -3.34 -8.74 -14.64
N PRO A 96 -2.22 -8.08 -14.36
CA PRO A 96 -1.53 -7.34 -15.41
C PRO A 96 -0.63 -8.36 -16.09
N GLU A 97 -1.05 -8.93 -17.20
CA GLU A 97 -0.15 -9.78 -18.00
C GLU A 97 1.05 -9.02 -18.61
N ASP A 98 1.22 -7.72 -18.37
CA ASP A 98 2.26 -6.92 -19.03
C ASP A 98 3.15 -6.05 -18.12
N LEU A 99 3.27 -6.39 -16.83
CA LEU A 99 4.36 -5.85 -15.99
C LEU A 99 5.32 -6.97 -15.58
N ALA A 100 5.74 -7.78 -16.56
CA ALA A 100 7.03 -8.45 -16.43
C ALA A 100 8.08 -7.35 -16.17
N PRO A 101 8.95 -7.50 -15.16
CA PRO A 101 10.07 -6.59 -15.02
C PRO A 101 10.90 -6.75 -16.29
N ASN A 102 10.84 -5.75 -17.18
CA ASN A 102 11.98 -5.48 -18.03
C ASN A 102 13.16 -5.38 -17.06
N GLN A 103 14.01 -6.41 -17.09
CA GLN A 103 15.32 -6.38 -16.50
C GLN A 103 16.04 -5.21 -17.17
N SER A 104 15.87 -4.00 -16.61
CA SER A 104 16.72 -2.87 -16.90
C SER A 104 18.07 -3.24 -16.33
N ASN A 105 18.83 -3.89 -17.19
CA ASN A 105 20.23 -4.15 -17.08
C ASN A 105 20.92 -2.86 -16.61
N SER A 106 21.41 -2.85 -15.38
CA SER A 106 22.37 -1.87 -14.90
C SER A 106 23.30 -2.56 -13.93
N LYS A 107 24.10 -3.48 -14.47
CA LYS A 107 25.50 -3.61 -14.04
C LYS A 107 26.14 -2.23 -14.20
N LYS A 108 26.54 -1.62 -13.09
CA LYS A 108 27.67 -0.71 -12.96
C LYS A 108 28.21 -0.96 -11.55
N ASP A 109 29.18 -1.85 -11.40
CA ASP A 109 30.60 -1.76 -11.72
C ASP A 109 31.38 -1.62 -10.42
N LYS A 110 32.44 -2.43 -10.34
CA LYS A 110 33.40 -2.49 -9.24
C LYS A 110 33.93 -1.10 -8.87
N LYS A 111 34.19 -0.91 -7.58
CA LYS A 111 35.51 -0.44 -7.16
C LYS A 111 35.93 -1.13 -5.87
#